data_AF-A0A8C8RGJ7-F1
#
_entry.id   AF-A0A8C8RGJ7-F1
#
_cell.length_a   1.000
_cell.length_b   1.000
_cell.length_c   1.000
_cell.angle_alpha   90.00
_cell.angle_beta   90.00
_cell.angle_gamma   90.00
#
_symmetry.space_group_name_H-M   'P 1'
#
loop_
_entity.id
_entity.type
_entity.pdbx_description
1 polymer ?
#
loop_
_entity_poly.entity_id
_entity_poly.type
_entity_poly.pdbx_seq_one_letter_code
_entity_poly.pdbx_strand_id
1 'polypeptide(L)'
;NIIVFNISPTLFPPHAPQRSYLDCQPCLLLPGWMHSGYPIMCHLDSVKELVNVKHIQASGVWGPVHELGHNQQRAGWEFPSHTTEATCNLWSVYVHEKVLGIPREIAHKDLQMENRKKRVSDYLDKGAQLKDWNVWTALETYLQLQESFGWEPFIQLFYEYQTMSNIPTDNPSKMNLWAEKFSQQVKKNLAPFFMAWGWPIKGEVSTKLASLPNWDKNPMKKM
;
A
#
# COMPACT_ATOMS: atom_id res chain seq x y z
N ASN A 1 -30.62 -3.78 2.11
CA ASN A 1 -29.94 -2.99 3.16
C ASN A 1 -28.53 -2.68 2.71
N ILE A 2 -28.31 -1.48 2.17
CA ILE A 2 -26.99 -1.01 1.73
C ILE A 2 -26.23 -0.54 2.98
N ILE A 3 -25.09 -1.14 3.27
CA ILE A 3 -24.21 -0.72 4.37
C ILE A 3 -23.41 0.48 3.86
N VAL A 4 -23.66 1.66 4.44
CA VAL A 4 -22.87 2.87 4.21
C VAL A 4 -21.82 2.94 5.32
N PHE A 5 -20.55 2.81 4.99
CA PHE A 5 -19.46 3.07 5.93
C PHE A 5 -19.34 4.59 6.11
N ASN A 6 -19.93 5.12 7.18
CA ASN A 6 -19.69 6.50 7.61
C ASN A 6 -18.36 6.54 8.38
N ILE A 7 -17.31 7.00 7.73
CA ILE A 7 -16.03 7.32 8.37
C ILE A 7 -16.18 8.73 8.97
N SER A 8 -15.96 8.85 10.28
CA SER A 8 -16.17 10.07 11.08
C SER A 8 -15.32 11.27 10.60
N PRO A 9 -15.79 12.53 10.77
CA PRO A 9 -15.40 13.66 9.95
C PRO A 9 -14.44 14.61 10.67
N THR A 10 -13.13 14.43 10.50
CA THR A 10 -12.17 15.52 10.75
C THR A 10 -10.93 15.31 9.89
N LEU A 11 -10.70 16.23 8.93
CA LEU A 11 -9.56 16.41 7.99
C LEU A 11 -9.71 16.06 6.49
N PHE A 12 -10.91 16.14 5.88
CA PHE A 12 -11.05 16.20 4.40
C PHE A 12 -12.08 17.29 3.98
N PRO A 13 -11.82 18.17 2.99
CA PRO A 13 -12.82 19.07 2.43
C PRO A 13 -13.40 18.57 1.09
N PRO A 14 -14.50 19.18 0.62
CA PRO A 14 -15.87 18.76 0.88
C PRO A 14 -16.31 17.52 0.09
N HIS A 15 -17.27 16.80 0.65
CA HIS A 15 -17.95 15.63 0.09
C HIS A 15 -18.39 15.81 -1.38
N ALA A 16 -17.70 15.17 -2.31
CA ALA A 16 -18.40 14.58 -3.45
C ALA A 16 -18.96 13.23 -2.97
N PRO A 17 -20.29 12.99 -3.05
CA PRO A 17 -20.83 11.67 -2.72
C PRO A 17 -20.26 10.65 -3.70
N GLN A 18 -19.32 9.81 -3.25
CA GLN A 18 -18.91 8.62 -3.97
C GLN A 18 -19.84 7.48 -3.60
N ARG A 19 -20.51 6.90 -4.60
CA ARG A 19 -21.35 5.72 -4.43
C ARG A 19 -20.68 4.54 -5.12
N SER A 20 -20.06 3.67 -4.34
CA SER A 20 -19.55 2.40 -4.84
C SER A 20 -20.71 1.40 -4.90
N TYR A 21 -20.90 0.79 -6.06
CA TYR A 21 -21.85 -0.31 -6.26
C TYR A 21 -21.06 -1.61 -6.30
N LEU A 22 -21.41 -2.55 -5.41
CA LEU A 22 -20.97 -3.93 -5.49
C LEU A 22 -22.02 -4.70 -6.27
N ASP A 23 -21.67 -5.16 -7.47
CA ASP A 23 -22.53 -6.01 -8.28
C ASP A 23 -22.11 -7.48 -8.13
N CYS A 24 -23.10 -8.34 -7.84
CA CYS A 24 -22.87 -9.76 -7.61
C CYS A 24 -23.27 -10.51 -8.88
N GLN A 25 -22.33 -10.65 -9.81
CA GLN A 25 -22.50 -11.44 -11.02
C GLN A 25 -21.50 -12.60 -11.03
N PRO A 26 -21.82 -13.75 -11.64
CA PRO A 26 -20.83 -14.79 -11.87
C PRO A 26 -19.68 -14.19 -12.68
N CYS A 27 -18.50 -14.04 -12.06
CA CYS A 27 -17.28 -13.52 -12.67
C CYS A 27 -16.86 -14.44 -13.83
N LEU A 28 -17.41 -14.20 -15.02
CA LEU A 28 -17.09 -14.93 -16.25
C LEU A 28 -15.98 -14.25 -17.07
N LEU A 29 -15.44 -13.11 -16.62
CA LEU A 29 -14.59 -12.24 -17.46
C LEU A 29 -13.14 -12.07 -16.99
N LEU A 30 -12.74 -12.52 -15.80
CA LEU A 30 -11.35 -12.44 -15.34
C LEU A 30 -11.03 -13.62 -14.40
N PRO A 31 -9.81 -14.17 -14.38
CA PRO A 31 -9.41 -15.27 -13.50
C PRO A 31 -9.32 -14.89 -12.00
N GLY A 32 -9.86 -13.75 -11.57
CA GLY A 32 -9.83 -13.24 -10.20
C GLY A 32 -11.09 -13.55 -9.38
N TRP A 33 -10.95 -13.67 -8.05
CA TRP A 33 -12.04 -13.95 -7.11
C TRP A 33 -12.98 -12.75 -6.91
N MET A 34 -12.46 -11.54 -7.15
CA MET A 34 -13.17 -10.26 -7.17
C MET A 34 -12.49 -9.32 -8.20
N HIS A 35 -13.13 -8.20 -8.54
CA HIS A 35 -12.58 -7.18 -9.44
C HIS A 35 -12.93 -5.76 -8.97
N SER A 36 -11.94 -4.87 -9.01
CA SER A 36 -12.09 -3.43 -8.77
C SER A 36 -12.50 -2.66 -10.04
N GLY A 37 -13.47 -1.75 -9.92
CA GLY A 37 -13.90 -0.88 -11.01
C GLY A 37 -15.26 -0.26 -10.72
N TYR A 38 -15.87 0.38 -11.72
CA TYR A 38 -17.29 0.74 -11.67
C TYR A 38 -18.05 -0.13 -12.68
N PRO A 39 -18.73 -1.22 -12.23
CA PRO A 39 -18.95 -1.65 -10.83
C PRO A 39 -17.80 -2.48 -10.22
N ILE A 40 -17.78 -2.56 -8.89
CA ILE A 40 -16.95 -3.53 -8.16
C ILE A 40 -17.71 -4.86 -8.27
N MET A 41 -17.03 -5.93 -8.70
CA MET A 41 -17.64 -7.25 -8.84
C MET A 41 -17.03 -8.23 -7.86
N CYS A 42 -17.85 -9.11 -7.28
CA CYS A 42 -17.37 -10.16 -6.37
C CYS A 42 -18.02 -11.51 -6.68
N HIS A 43 -17.28 -12.59 -6.43
CA HIS A 43 -17.85 -13.93 -6.46
C HIS A 43 -18.96 -14.08 -5.40
N LEU A 44 -19.99 -14.87 -5.69
CA LEU A 44 -21.16 -15.08 -4.82
C LEU A 44 -20.80 -15.56 -3.41
N ASP A 45 -19.70 -16.31 -3.28
CA ASP A 45 -19.22 -16.76 -1.95
C ASP A 45 -18.68 -15.61 -1.09
N SER A 46 -18.10 -14.58 -1.71
CA SER A 46 -17.62 -13.37 -1.02
C SER A 46 -18.76 -12.52 -0.45
N VAL A 47 -19.99 -12.69 -0.96
CA VAL A 47 -21.17 -11.96 -0.45
C VAL A 47 -21.44 -12.32 1.00
N LYS A 48 -21.26 -13.60 1.38
CA LYS A 48 -21.51 -14.08 2.75
C LYS A 48 -20.55 -13.43 3.76
N GLU A 49 -19.31 -13.19 3.35
CA GLU A 49 -18.31 -12.48 4.14
C GLU A 49 -18.64 -10.98 4.29
N LEU A 50 -19.25 -10.39 3.26
CA LEU A 50 -19.58 -8.96 3.21
C LEU A 50 -20.88 -8.56 3.92
N VAL A 51 -21.82 -9.48 4.11
CA VAL A 51 -23.11 -9.18 4.77
C VAL A 51 -23.13 -9.51 6.27
N ASN A 52 -22.09 -10.18 6.79
CA ASN A 52 -22.04 -10.59 8.19
C ASN A 52 -21.12 -9.67 9.00
N VAL A 53 -21.71 -8.63 9.61
CA VAL A 53 -20.97 -7.64 10.42
C VAL A 53 -20.17 -8.30 11.55
N LYS A 54 -20.71 -9.33 12.21
CA LYS A 54 -19.99 -10.02 13.29
C LYS A 54 -18.74 -10.74 12.76
N HIS A 55 -18.83 -11.34 11.58
CA HIS A 55 -17.69 -11.98 10.93
C HIS A 55 -16.64 -10.95 10.51
N ILE A 56 -17.05 -9.84 9.88
CA ILE A 56 -16.16 -8.75 9.48
C ILE A 56 -15.39 -8.18 10.70
N GLN A 57 -16.09 -7.97 11.81
CA GLN A 57 -15.47 -7.45 13.04
C GLN A 57 -14.52 -8.45 13.71
N ALA A 58 -14.78 -9.76 13.58
CA ALA A 58 -13.97 -10.79 14.22
C ALA A 58 -12.75 -11.22 13.39
N SER A 59 -12.91 -11.36 12.07
CA SER A 59 -11.93 -11.98 11.18
C SER A 59 -11.40 -11.04 10.09
N GLY A 60 -12.03 -9.89 9.89
CA GLY A 60 -11.72 -9.00 8.77
C GLY A 60 -12.23 -9.52 7.44
N VAL A 61 -11.99 -8.76 6.37
CA VAL A 61 -12.39 -9.08 4.99
C VAL A 61 -11.30 -8.64 4.02
N TRP A 62 -10.19 -9.38 4.01
CA TRP A 62 -9.00 -9.00 3.24
C TRP A 62 -9.28 -8.86 1.74
N GLY A 63 -9.87 -9.87 1.11
CA GLY A 63 -10.14 -9.89 -0.33
C GLY A 63 -10.98 -8.70 -0.80
N PRO A 64 -12.16 -8.44 -0.19
CA PRO A 64 -12.95 -7.28 -0.56
C PRO A 64 -12.26 -5.93 -0.38
N VAL A 65 -11.48 -5.77 0.69
CA VAL A 65 -10.75 -4.51 0.92
C VAL A 65 -9.58 -4.36 -0.06
N HIS A 66 -8.94 -5.46 -0.45
CA HIS A 66 -7.89 -5.48 -1.47
C HIS A 66 -8.40 -4.90 -2.81
N GLU A 67 -9.57 -5.33 -3.26
CA GLU A 67 -10.19 -4.76 -4.47
C GLU A 67 -10.56 -3.28 -4.32
N LEU A 68 -11.04 -2.89 -3.14
CA LEU A 68 -11.27 -1.48 -2.86
C LEU A 68 -9.95 -0.69 -2.85
N GLY A 69 -8.84 -1.31 -2.46
CA GLY A 69 -7.51 -0.74 -2.54
C GLY A 69 -7.08 -0.44 -3.97
N HIS A 70 -7.40 -1.30 -4.94
CA HIS A 70 -7.14 -1.03 -6.35
C HIS A 70 -7.85 0.25 -6.85
N ASN A 71 -9.07 0.54 -6.38
CA ASN A 71 -9.78 1.78 -6.71
C ASN A 71 -9.07 3.05 -6.18
N GLN A 72 -8.18 2.90 -5.20
CA GLN A 72 -7.43 4.00 -4.61
C GLN A 72 -6.03 4.17 -5.21
N GLN A 73 -5.55 3.20 -5.99
CA GLN A 73 -4.32 3.35 -6.75
C GLN A 73 -4.44 4.48 -7.79
N ARG A 74 -3.34 5.20 -8.00
CA ARG A 74 -3.23 6.25 -9.02
C ARG A 74 -1.92 6.10 -9.76
N ALA A 75 -1.94 6.30 -11.08
CA ALA A 75 -0.76 6.15 -11.94
C ALA A 75 0.47 6.94 -11.47
N GLY A 76 0.26 8.04 -10.72
CA GLY A 76 1.32 8.90 -10.23
C GLY A 76 2.23 8.28 -9.16
N TRP A 77 1.73 7.34 -8.36
CA TRP A 77 2.52 6.65 -7.32
C TRP A 77 2.62 5.13 -7.52
N GLU A 78 2.03 4.61 -8.59
CA GLU A 78 2.20 3.21 -9.00
C GLU A 78 3.47 3.02 -9.84
N PHE A 79 4.15 1.90 -9.66
CA PHE A 79 5.29 1.45 -10.47
C PHE A 79 5.00 0.08 -11.13
N PRO A 80 4.07 0.00 -12.11
CA PRO A 80 3.72 -1.28 -12.73
C PRO A 80 4.91 -1.95 -13.44
N SER A 81 5.09 -3.26 -13.37
CA SER A 81 4.19 -4.27 -12.77
C SER A 81 4.43 -4.54 -11.29
N HIS A 82 5.38 -3.86 -10.64
CA HIS A 82 5.80 -4.18 -9.28
C HIS A 82 4.72 -3.93 -8.23
N THR A 83 4.03 -2.79 -8.33
CA THR A 83 3.16 -2.29 -7.25
C THR A 83 1.69 -2.62 -7.43
N THR A 84 1.24 -3.08 -8.61
CA THR A 84 -0.18 -3.25 -8.92
C THR A 84 -0.90 -4.08 -7.86
N GLU A 85 -0.29 -5.18 -7.42
CA GLU A 85 -0.84 -6.06 -6.36
C GLU A 85 -0.24 -5.76 -4.96
N ALA A 86 0.65 -4.78 -4.86
CA ALA A 86 1.35 -4.45 -3.61
C ALA A 86 0.70 -3.25 -2.92
N THR A 87 0.59 -2.11 -3.60
CA THR A 87 0.12 -0.87 -2.97
C THR A 87 -1.37 -0.90 -2.67
N CYS A 88 -2.19 -1.63 -3.43
CA CYS A 88 -3.60 -1.88 -3.08
C CYS A 88 -3.74 -2.48 -1.67
N ASN A 89 -2.79 -3.33 -1.26
CA ASN A 89 -2.76 -3.92 0.08
C ASN A 89 -2.42 -2.91 1.19
N LEU A 90 -1.93 -1.70 0.90
CA LEU A 90 -1.80 -0.66 1.92
C LEU A 90 -3.17 -0.27 2.49
N TRP A 91 -4.21 -0.22 1.66
CA TRP A 91 -5.57 -0.02 2.11
C TRP A 91 -6.09 -1.22 2.90
N SER A 92 -5.78 -2.45 2.48
CA SER A 92 -6.10 -3.64 3.27
C SER A 92 -5.51 -3.57 4.67
N VAL A 93 -4.22 -3.27 4.80
CA VAL A 93 -3.59 -3.13 6.12
C VAL A 93 -4.21 -1.97 6.90
N TYR A 94 -4.36 -0.79 6.30
CA TYR A 94 -4.92 0.38 6.96
C TYR A 94 -6.32 0.13 7.53
N VAL A 95 -7.22 -0.43 6.73
CA VAL A 95 -8.61 -0.71 7.16
C VAL A 95 -8.63 -1.73 8.30
N HIS A 96 -7.85 -2.82 8.20
CA HIS A 96 -7.81 -3.81 9.27
C HIS A 96 -7.29 -3.20 10.57
N GLU A 97 -6.20 -2.42 10.52
CA GLU A 97 -5.62 -1.83 11.73
C GLU A 97 -6.41 -0.67 12.32
N LYS A 98 -6.93 0.24 11.47
CA LYS A 98 -7.50 1.51 11.92
C LYS A 98 -9.02 1.52 11.99
N VAL A 99 -9.68 0.71 11.17
CA VAL A 99 -11.15 0.68 11.12
C VAL A 99 -11.67 -0.54 11.88
N LEU A 100 -11.07 -1.71 11.66
CA LEU A 100 -11.53 -2.95 12.28
C LEU A 100 -10.83 -3.26 13.62
N GLY A 101 -9.69 -2.62 13.90
CA GLY A 101 -8.89 -2.90 15.10
C GLY A 101 -8.27 -4.30 15.09
N ILE A 102 -8.11 -4.89 13.92
CA ILE A 102 -7.54 -6.22 13.69
C ILE A 102 -6.05 -6.06 13.38
N PRO A 103 -5.15 -6.61 14.21
CA PRO A 103 -3.71 -6.59 13.92
C PRO A 103 -3.38 -7.30 12.59
N ARG A 104 -2.42 -6.75 11.85
CA ARG A 104 -2.09 -7.23 10.49
C ARG A 104 -1.66 -8.71 10.48
N GLU A 105 -1.00 -9.16 11.53
CA GLU A 105 -0.48 -10.53 11.68
C GLU A 105 -1.58 -11.59 11.77
N ILE A 106 -2.80 -11.21 12.16
CA ILE A 106 -3.98 -12.08 12.13
C ILE A 106 -4.91 -11.76 10.96
N ALA A 107 -4.79 -10.57 10.34
CA ALA A 107 -5.60 -10.18 9.18
C ALA A 107 -5.24 -10.96 7.90
N HIS A 108 -3.96 -11.32 7.73
CA HIS A 108 -3.52 -12.11 6.57
C HIS A 108 -2.29 -12.96 6.89
N LYS A 109 -2.26 -14.21 6.40
CA LYS A 109 -1.16 -15.16 6.66
C LYS A 109 0.21 -14.62 6.22
N ASP A 110 0.26 -13.94 5.09
CA ASP A 110 1.51 -13.36 4.56
C ASP A 110 2.04 -12.20 5.39
N LEU A 111 1.23 -11.66 6.30
CA LEU A 111 1.62 -10.60 7.22
C LEU A 111 2.05 -11.11 8.60
N GLN A 112 2.04 -12.43 8.81
CA GLN A 112 2.66 -13.04 9.98
C GLN A 112 4.15 -12.72 10.02
N MET A 113 4.65 -12.38 11.21
CA MET A 113 6.01 -11.88 11.41
C MET A 113 7.08 -12.79 10.78
N GLU A 114 6.94 -14.11 10.92
CA GLU A 114 7.92 -15.06 10.38
C GLU A 114 7.91 -15.12 8.84
N ASN A 115 6.74 -15.04 8.22
CA ASN A 115 6.63 -14.98 6.76
C ASN A 115 7.23 -13.68 6.22
N ARG A 116 6.99 -12.56 6.90
CA ARG A 116 7.55 -11.25 6.53
C ARG A 116 9.07 -11.25 6.65
N LYS A 117 9.62 -11.66 7.80
CA LYS A 117 11.08 -11.76 8.01
C LYS A 117 11.74 -12.67 6.98
N LYS A 118 11.18 -13.85 6.74
CA LYS A 118 11.69 -14.80 5.76
C LYS A 118 11.70 -14.18 4.36
N ARG A 119 10.62 -13.49 3.97
CA ARG A 119 10.52 -12.84 2.66
C ARG A 119 11.59 -11.78 2.45
N VAL A 120 11.85 -10.94 3.46
CA VAL A 120 12.91 -9.93 3.38
C VAL A 120 14.28 -10.59 3.28
N SER A 121 14.57 -11.60 4.12
CA SER A 121 15.83 -12.36 4.05
C SER A 121 16.04 -13.00 2.68
N ASP A 122 15.07 -13.77 2.18
CA ASP A 122 15.15 -14.46 0.89
C ASP A 122 15.36 -13.46 -0.28
N TYR A 123 14.81 -12.25 -0.18
CA TYR A 123 14.97 -11.21 -1.19
C TYR A 123 16.38 -10.61 -1.17
N LEU A 124 16.91 -10.35 0.03
CA LEU A 124 18.27 -9.84 0.23
C LEU A 124 19.33 -10.87 -0.18
N ASP A 125 19.13 -12.14 0.17
CA ASP A 125 20.02 -13.25 -0.21
C ASP A 125 20.13 -13.45 -1.73
N LYS A 126 19.09 -13.05 -2.47
CA LYS A 126 19.08 -13.04 -3.95
C LYS A 126 19.66 -11.76 -4.55
N GLY A 127 20.23 -10.88 -3.73
CA GLY A 127 20.89 -9.65 -4.14
C GLY A 127 19.95 -8.46 -4.32
N ALA A 128 18.76 -8.48 -3.70
CA ALA A 128 17.80 -7.37 -3.73
C ALA A 128 17.50 -6.84 -5.14
N GLN A 129 17.28 -7.76 -6.09
CA GLN A 129 17.05 -7.39 -7.49
C GLN A 129 15.66 -6.78 -7.66
N LEU A 130 15.57 -5.62 -8.31
CA LEU A 130 14.28 -4.93 -8.50
C LEU A 130 13.24 -5.78 -9.24
N LYS A 131 13.66 -6.65 -10.16
CA LYS A 131 12.75 -7.57 -10.89
C LYS A 131 11.97 -8.51 -9.96
N ASP A 132 12.53 -8.83 -8.80
CA ASP A 132 11.95 -9.72 -7.79
C ASP A 132 11.18 -8.94 -6.71
N TRP A 133 11.18 -7.60 -6.79
CA TRP A 133 10.41 -6.70 -5.94
C TRP A 133 8.96 -6.63 -6.46
N ASN A 134 8.11 -7.58 -6.04
CA ASN A 134 6.73 -7.68 -6.48
C ASN A 134 5.79 -8.02 -5.30
N VAL A 135 4.49 -7.68 -5.46
CA VAL A 135 3.38 -8.04 -4.55
C VAL A 135 3.75 -7.88 -3.07
N TRP A 136 3.99 -8.98 -2.35
CA TRP A 136 4.29 -8.99 -0.92
C TRP A 136 5.69 -8.46 -0.61
N THR A 137 6.68 -8.75 -1.45
CA THR A 137 8.04 -8.23 -1.30
C THR A 137 8.04 -6.72 -1.48
N ALA A 138 7.28 -6.22 -2.46
CA ALA A 138 7.11 -4.79 -2.66
C ALA A 138 6.37 -4.12 -1.49
N LEU A 139 5.32 -4.77 -0.98
CA LEU A 139 4.55 -4.28 0.17
C LEU A 139 5.44 -4.12 1.42
N GLU A 140 6.40 -5.02 1.67
CA GLU A 140 7.30 -4.92 2.84
C GLU A 140 8.06 -3.60 2.92
N THR A 141 8.50 -3.06 1.78
CA THR A 141 9.17 -1.75 1.75
C THR A 141 8.28 -0.66 2.35
N TYR A 142 6.99 -0.66 2.01
CA TYR A 142 6.05 0.32 2.55
C TYR A 142 5.66 0.02 4.00
N LEU A 143 5.53 -1.26 4.39
CA LEU A 143 5.21 -1.63 5.77
C LEU A 143 6.33 -1.25 6.74
N GLN A 144 7.59 -1.39 6.35
CA GLN A 144 8.73 -0.98 7.18
C GLN A 144 8.75 0.55 7.39
N LEU A 145 8.41 1.33 6.36
CA LEU A 145 8.22 2.78 6.49
C LEU A 145 7.04 3.09 7.44
N GLN A 146 5.92 2.40 7.26
CA GLN A 146 4.73 2.60 8.08
C GLN A 146 4.98 2.24 9.56
N GLU A 147 5.70 1.16 9.84
CA GLU A 147 6.04 0.75 11.22
C GLU A 147 6.95 1.78 11.90
N SER A 148 7.78 2.46 11.12
CA SER A 148 8.78 3.39 11.62
C SER A 148 8.26 4.82 11.78
N PHE A 149 7.35 5.25 10.90
CA PHE A 149 6.90 6.63 10.80
C PHE A 149 5.37 6.80 10.94
N GLY A 150 4.62 5.70 11.03
CA GLY A 150 3.17 5.70 11.11
C GLY A 150 2.48 5.93 9.76
N TRP A 151 1.16 6.09 9.80
CA TRP A 151 0.31 6.28 8.62
C TRP A 151 0.23 7.73 8.14
N GLU A 152 0.48 8.70 9.03
CA GLU A 152 0.34 10.13 8.71
C GLU A 152 1.18 10.58 7.49
N PRO A 153 2.47 10.18 7.36
CA PRO A 153 3.26 10.56 6.19
C PRO A 153 2.70 10.01 4.88
N PHE A 154 2.09 8.81 4.89
CA PHE A 154 1.44 8.23 3.71
C PHE A 154 0.21 9.02 3.30
N ILE A 155 -0.65 9.37 4.26
CA ILE A 155 -1.88 10.13 4.01
C ILE A 155 -1.52 11.50 3.41
N GLN A 156 -0.55 12.18 4.03
CA GLN A 156 -0.07 13.49 3.55
C GLN A 156 0.54 13.40 2.16
N LEU A 157 1.36 12.37 1.91
CA LEU A 157 1.97 12.16 0.60
C LEU A 157 0.92 11.89 -0.48
N PHE A 158 -0.03 10.99 -0.24
CA PHE A 158 -1.10 10.70 -1.20
C PHE A 158 -1.98 11.92 -1.48
N TYR A 159 -2.25 12.75 -0.47
CA TYR A 159 -2.93 14.03 -0.66
C TYR A 159 -2.12 14.97 -1.57
N GLU A 160 -0.81 15.11 -1.32
CA GLU A 160 0.06 15.96 -2.15
C GLU A 160 0.06 15.50 -3.62
N TYR A 161 0.19 14.20 -3.87
CA TYR A 161 0.17 13.64 -5.22
C TYR A 161 -1.14 13.92 -5.97
N GLN A 162 -2.28 14.04 -5.29
CA GLN A 162 -3.55 14.38 -5.96
C GLN A 162 -3.56 15.79 -6.55
N THR A 163 -2.74 16.70 -6.00
CA THR A 163 -2.64 18.09 -6.43
C THR A 163 -1.42 18.36 -7.30
N MET A 164 -0.55 17.36 -7.49
CA MET A 164 0.70 17.50 -8.21
C MET A 164 0.51 17.37 -9.72
N SER A 165 1.00 18.35 -10.48
CA SER A 165 0.87 18.40 -11.93
C SER A 165 2.03 17.76 -12.70
N ASN A 166 3.23 17.74 -12.12
CA ASN A 166 4.47 17.34 -12.79
C ASN A 166 4.96 15.95 -12.34
N ILE A 167 4.08 14.96 -12.39
CA ILE A 167 4.43 13.58 -12.01
C ILE A 167 5.08 12.87 -13.22
N PRO A 168 6.27 12.26 -13.08
CA PRO A 168 6.90 11.50 -14.15
C PRO A 168 6.04 10.29 -14.57
N THR A 169 6.22 9.84 -15.81
CA THR A 169 5.49 8.68 -16.34
C THR A 169 6.28 7.37 -16.22
N ASP A 170 7.62 7.44 -16.22
CA ASP A 170 8.50 6.27 -16.08
C ASP A 170 8.72 5.86 -14.62
N ASN A 171 8.87 4.56 -14.38
CA ASN A 171 9.01 4.02 -13.02
C ASN A 171 10.28 4.51 -12.30
N PRO A 172 11.49 4.50 -12.90
CA PRO A 172 12.68 4.99 -12.21
C PRO A 172 12.51 6.42 -11.69
N SER A 173 11.97 7.34 -12.49
CA SER A 173 11.75 8.72 -12.06
C SER A 173 10.65 8.83 -11.00
N LYS A 174 9.56 8.07 -11.11
CA LYS A 174 8.51 8.03 -10.06
C LYS A 174 9.02 7.49 -8.73
N MET A 175 9.85 6.44 -8.75
CA MET A 175 10.48 5.88 -7.54
C MET A 175 11.41 6.89 -6.87
N ASN A 176 12.18 7.65 -7.66
CA ASN A 176 13.02 8.73 -7.15
C ASN A 176 12.19 9.87 -6.55
N LEU A 177 11.11 10.28 -7.21
CA LEU A 177 10.18 11.29 -6.69
C LEU A 177 9.55 10.83 -5.37
N TRP A 178 9.09 9.57 -5.30
CA TRP A 178 8.52 8.98 -4.09
C TRP A 178 9.53 8.98 -2.94
N ALA A 179 10.75 8.48 -3.20
CA ALA A 179 11.82 8.45 -2.21
C ALA A 179 12.16 9.85 -1.71
N GLU A 180 12.19 10.85 -2.59
CA GLU A 180 12.45 12.23 -2.23
C GLU A 180 11.33 12.80 -1.34
N LYS A 181 10.08 12.72 -1.82
CA LYS A 181 8.92 13.29 -1.14
C LYS A 181 8.69 12.66 0.22
N PHE A 182 8.75 11.33 0.31
CA PHE A 182 8.57 10.64 1.58
C PHE A 182 9.70 10.98 2.56
N SER A 183 10.95 11.06 2.10
CA SER A 183 12.10 11.48 2.93
C SER A 183 11.92 12.88 3.50
N GLN A 184 11.44 13.83 2.68
CA GLN A 184 11.12 15.20 3.11
C GLN A 184 10.00 15.19 4.15
N GLN A 185 8.94 14.40 3.94
CA GLN A 185 7.81 14.29 4.86
C GLN A 185 8.25 13.82 6.25
N VAL A 186 9.09 12.78 6.31
CA VAL A 186 9.58 12.23 7.59
C VAL A 186 10.84 12.92 8.12
N LYS A 187 11.38 13.89 7.36
CA LYS A 187 12.61 14.64 7.67
C LYS A 187 13.82 13.73 7.96
N LYS A 188 13.99 12.69 7.15
CA LYS A 188 15.10 11.74 7.25
C LYS A 188 15.66 11.38 5.88
N ASN A 189 16.96 11.12 5.83
CA ASN A 189 17.58 10.56 4.64
C ASN A 189 17.21 9.07 4.50
N LEU A 190 16.26 8.77 3.61
CA LEU A 190 15.85 7.39 3.30
C LEU A 190 16.53 6.83 2.04
N ALA A 191 17.44 7.57 1.40
CA ALA A 191 18.12 7.07 0.20
C ALA A 191 18.81 5.71 0.43
N PRO A 192 19.54 5.47 1.55
CA PRO A 192 20.13 4.16 1.82
C PRO A 192 19.09 3.05 2.01
N PHE A 193 17.90 3.36 2.53
CA PHE A 193 16.83 2.39 2.70
C PHE A 193 16.28 1.93 1.35
N PHE A 194 15.94 2.87 0.47
CA PHE A 194 15.42 2.54 -0.86
C PHE A 194 16.46 1.83 -1.73
N MET A 195 17.74 2.23 -1.66
CA MET A 195 18.82 1.52 -2.34
C MET A 195 18.97 0.06 -1.87
N ALA A 196 18.82 -0.20 -0.56
CA ALA A 196 18.84 -1.57 -0.03
C ALA A 196 17.67 -2.43 -0.51
N TRP A 197 16.56 -1.80 -0.89
CA TRP A 197 15.42 -2.44 -1.56
C TRP A 197 15.58 -2.54 -3.09
N GLY A 198 16.77 -2.26 -3.63
CA GLY A 198 17.06 -2.35 -5.06
C GLY A 198 16.49 -1.21 -5.89
N TRP A 199 15.98 -0.13 -5.26
CA TRP A 199 15.45 1.02 -6.01
C TRP A 199 16.58 1.78 -6.71
N PRO A 200 16.37 2.23 -7.97
CA PRO A 200 17.39 2.94 -8.74
C PRO A 200 17.48 4.42 -8.33
N ILE A 201 17.85 4.69 -7.09
CA ILE A 201 17.98 6.06 -6.57
C ILE A 201 19.13 6.78 -7.29
N LYS A 202 18.81 7.85 -8.00
CA LYS A 202 19.78 8.66 -8.75
C LYS A 202 20.72 9.39 -7.82
N GLY A 203 21.96 9.60 -8.25
CA GLY A 203 22.99 10.31 -7.47
C GLY A 203 22.56 11.73 -7.06
N GLU A 204 21.80 12.42 -7.92
CA GLU A 204 21.25 13.76 -7.63
C GLU A 204 20.26 13.73 -6.46
N VAL A 205 19.36 12.74 -6.43
CA VAL A 205 18.38 12.57 -5.35
C VAL A 205 19.08 12.13 -4.07
N SER A 206 20.04 11.21 -4.15
CA SER A 206 20.86 10.80 -3.01
C SER A 206 21.59 12.00 -2.37
N THR A 207 22.21 12.85 -3.20
CA THR A 207 22.92 14.06 -2.74
C THR A 207 21.96 15.04 -2.09
N LYS A 208 20.79 15.25 -2.69
CA LYS A 208 19.75 16.12 -2.13
C LYS A 208 19.29 15.62 -0.76
N LEU A 209 19.04 14.32 -0.64
CA LEU A 209 18.58 13.69 0.60
C LEU A 209 19.66 13.58 1.68
N ALA A 210 20.94 13.63 1.30
CA ALA A 210 22.06 13.66 2.25
C ALA A 210 22.08 14.91 3.15
N SER A 211 21.35 15.96 2.78
CA SER A 211 21.13 17.14 3.66
C SER A 211 20.22 16.86 4.86
N LEU A 212 19.41 15.79 4.80
CA LEU A 212 18.53 15.37 5.89
C LEU A 212 19.29 14.49 6.90
N PRO A 213 18.88 14.48 8.17
CA PRO A 213 19.48 13.59 9.18
C PRO A 213 19.36 12.12 8.77
N ASN A 214 20.42 11.35 9.05
CA ASN A 214 20.43 9.92 8.81
C ASN A 214 19.29 9.20 9.56
N TRP A 215 18.75 8.16 8.94
CA TRP A 215 17.83 7.24 9.60
C TRP A 215 18.61 6.09 10.25
N ASP A 216 18.95 6.25 11.53
CA ASP A 216 19.75 5.28 12.27
C ASP A 216 19.00 3.99 12.58
N LYS A 217 17.67 4.07 12.67
CA LYS A 217 16.76 2.92 12.87
C LYS A 217 16.35 2.25 11.56
N ASN A 218 17.06 2.49 10.46
CA ASN A 218 16.80 1.82 9.18
C ASN A 218 16.86 0.29 9.36
N PRO A 219 15.75 -0.45 9.17
CA PRO A 219 15.70 -1.90 9.40
C PRO A 219 16.60 -2.67 8.42
N MET A 220 16.92 -2.08 7.26
CA MET A 220 17.78 -2.69 6.23
C MET A 220 19.29 -2.54 6.52
N LYS A 221 19.69 -1.83 7.59
CA LYS A 221 21.12 -1.76 8.00
C LYS A 221 21.58 -2.98 8.80
N LYS A 222 20.65 -3.77 9.33
CA LYS A 222 20.91 -4.82 10.34
C LYS A 222 20.57 -6.23 9.85
N MET A 223 20.19 -6.37 8.58
CA MET A 223 19.82 -7.65 7.98
C MET A 223 20.94 -8.14 7.09
#